data_AF-A0A2W1JYN8-F1
#
_entry.id   AF-A0A2W1JYN8-F1
#
_cell.length_a   1.000
_cell.length_b   1.000
_cell.length_c   1.000
_cell.angle_alpha   90.00
_cell.angle_beta   90.00
_cell.angle_gamma   90.00
#
_symmetry.space_group_name_H-M   'P 1'
#
loop_
_entity.id
_entity.type
_entity.pdbx_description
1 polymer ?
#
loop_
_entity_poly.entity_id
_entity_poly.type
_entity_poly.pdbx_seq_one_letter_code
_entity_poly.pdbx_strand_id
1 'polypeptide(L)'
;MEVFVLLFNVGTDNEGIHTLKVNPPDGEDMVLAFEAEDDATRFAVLLEAQDFLEPTVEPIDEEEIKAICSQSGLGYKFVPEGQLEIPPEQNMDATLWQENQKPEPAGPPQDNLDDIRRQLERLLE
;
A
#
# COMPACT_ATOMS: atom_id res chain seq x y z
N MET A 1 -3.36 11.46 -19.36
CA MET A 1 -1.89 11.75 -19.38
C MET A 1 -1.27 10.62 -18.61
N GLU A 2 -0.14 10.09 -19.05
CA GLU A 2 0.50 8.98 -18.33
C GLU A 2 1.30 9.51 -17.15
N VAL A 3 1.18 8.83 -16.01
CA VAL A 3 1.95 9.09 -14.79
C VAL A 3 2.54 7.78 -14.27
N PHE A 4 3.60 7.88 -13.49
CA PHE A 4 4.31 6.73 -12.95
C PHE A 4 3.98 6.59 -11.46
N VAL A 5 3.59 5.39 -11.07
CA VAL A 5 3.27 5.03 -9.68
C VAL A 5 4.14 3.87 -9.22
N LEU A 6 4.25 3.68 -7.90
CA LEU A 6 5.00 2.59 -7.31
C LEU A 6 4.04 1.50 -6.84
N LEU A 7 4.23 0.29 -7.35
CA LEU A 7 3.47 -0.91 -6.98
C LEU A 7 4.38 -1.92 -6.27
N PHE A 8 3.80 -2.75 -5.42
CA PHE A 8 4.45 -3.90 -4.80
C PHE A 8 3.77 -5.18 -5.24
N ASN A 9 4.55 -6.27 -5.28
CA ASN A 9 4.10 -7.62 -5.61
C ASN A 9 3.34 -7.69 -6.96
N VAL A 10 3.79 -6.94 -7.97
CA VAL A 10 3.18 -6.92 -9.30
C VAL A 10 3.06 -8.32 -9.88
N GLY A 11 1.89 -8.64 -10.43
CA GLY A 11 1.61 -9.95 -11.02
C GLY A 11 1.37 -11.09 -10.02
N THR A 12 1.09 -10.75 -8.76
CA THR A 12 0.66 -11.70 -7.71
C THR A 12 -0.74 -11.37 -7.22
N ASP A 13 -1.35 -12.29 -6.47
CA ASP A 13 -2.67 -12.06 -5.84
C ASP A 13 -2.64 -10.98 -4.74
N ASN A 14 -1.45 -10.51 -4.32
CA ASN A 14 -1.26 -9.50 -3.27
C ASN A 14 -0.59 -8.22 -3.83
N GLU A 15 -0.93 -7.87 -5.08
CA GLU A 15 -0.49 -6.64 -5.73
C GLU A 15 -1.11 -5.41 -5.08
N GLY A 16 -0.37 -4.32 -5.06
CA GLY A 16 -0.97 -2.99 -4.99
C GLY A 16 -0.03 -1.86 -4.64
N ILE A 17 -0.63 -0.72 -4.32
CA ILE A 17 -0.02 0.58 -4.54
C ILE A 17 0.64 1.17 -3.30
N HIS A 18 1.82 1.76 -3.49
CA HIS A 18 2.50 2.48 -2.42
C HIS A 18 1.74 3.77 -2.07
N THR A 19 1.54 3.98 -0.77
CA THR A 19 0.98 5.20 -0.21
C THR A 19 1.93 5.82 0.81
N LEU A 20 1.96 7.15 0.86
CA LEU A 20 2.62 7.91 1.91
C LEU A 20 1.60 8.53 2.85
N LYS A 21 1.82 8.40 4.15
CA LYS A 21 1.03 9.11 5.15
C LYS A 21 1.61 10.50 5.39
N VAL A 22 0.83 11.54 5.11
CA VAL A 22 1.25 12.93 5.35
C VAL A 22 0.76 13.38 6.73
N ASN A 23 1.69 13.75 7.64
CA ASN A 23 1.42 14.10 9.06
C ASN A 23 0.96 12.92 9.95
N PRO A 24 1.78 11.87 10.11
CA PRO A 24 1.47 10.79 11.05
C PRO A 24 1.32 11.31 12.50
N PRO A 25 0.41 10.72 13.32
CA PRO A 25 -0.38 9.53 13.05
C PRO A 25 -1.74 9.78 12.36
N ASP A 26 -2.29 10.99 12.41
CA ASP A 26 -3.66 11.32 11.95
C ASP A 26 -3.72 11.73 10.46
N GLY A 27 -2.65 11.44 9.72
CA GLY A 27 -2.47 11.81 8.32
C GLY A 27 -3.25 10.96 7.33
N GLU A 28 -3.64 11.57 6.22
CA GLU A 28 -4.23 10.88 5.07
C GLU A 28 -3.15 10.10 4.30
N ASP A 29 -3.53 8.90 3.85
CA ASP A 29 -2.70 8.08 2.97
C ASP A 29 -2.84 8.57 1.54
N MET A 30 -1.72 8.94 0.92
CA MET A 30 -1.69 9.53 -0.42
C MET A 30 -0.85 8.69 -1.37
N VAL A 31 -1.39 8.43 -2.57
CA VAL A 31 -0.62 7.87 -3.67
C VAL A 31 0.20 8.97 -4.32
N LEU A 32 1.49 8.69 -4.60
CA LEU A 32 2.31 9.57 -5.43
C LEU A 32 2.23 9.14 -6.89
N ALA A 33 1.98 10.11 -7.75
CA ALA A 33 2.00 9.96 -9.20
C ALA A 33 3.06 10.91 -9.76
N PHE A 34 4.10 10.36 -10.36
CA PHE A 34 5.21 11.11 -10.91
C PHE A 34 4.96 11.38 -12.40
N GLU A 35 5.29 12.58 -12.85
CA GLU A 35 5.25 12.94 -14.28
C GLU A 35 6.35 12.22 -15.07
N ALA A 36 7.50 11.96 -14.45
CA ALA A 36 8.66 11.33 -15.05
C ALA A 36 9.03 10.00 -14.38
N GLU A 37 9.31 8.98 -15.19
CA GLU A 37 9.74 7.65 -14.74
C GLU A 37 11.01 7.72 -13.89
N ASP A 38 12.01 8.49 -14.35
CA ASP A 38 13.29 8.66 -13.65
C ASP A 38 13.12 9.16 -12.21
N ASP A 39 12.14 10.02 -11.95
CA ASP A 39 11.83 10.52 -10.61
C ASP A 39 11.16 9.43 -9.74
N ALA A 40 10.26 8.63 -10.31
CA ALA A 40 9.67 7.49 -9.63
C ALA A 40 10.72 6.42 -9.29
N THR A 41 11.63 6.09 -10.23
CA THR A 41 12.73 5.15 -10.01
C THR A 41 13.68 5.66 -8.92
N ARG A 42 13.99 6.96 -8.93
CA ARG A 42 14.84 7.54 -7.87
C ARG A 42 14.15 7.47 -6.51
N PHE A 43 12.84 7.68 -6.44
CA PHE A 43 12.08 7.53 -5.22
C PHE A 43 12.03 6.07 -4.74
N ALA A 44 11.84 5.11 -5.65
CA ALA A 44 11.89 3.67 -5.38
C ALA A 44 13.20 3.26 -4.67
N VAL A 45 14.35 3.70 -5.19
CA VAL A 45 15.67 3.43 -4.59
C VAL A 45 15.77 4.00 -3.16
N LEU A 46 15.17 5.16 -2.89
CA LEU A 46 15.15 5.75 -1.54
C LEU A 46 14.25 4.96 -0.57
N LEU A 47 13.18 4.34 -1.06
CA LEU A 47 12.33 3.46 -0.25
C LEU A 47 13.06 2.17 0.10
N GLU A 48 13.70 1.52 -0.88
CA GLU A 48 14.48 0.30 -0.65
C GLU A 48 15.57 0.49 0.40
N ALA A 49 16.24 1.65 0.39
CA ALA A 49 17.27 1.99 1.37
C ALA A 49 16.75 2.04 2.82
N GLN A 50 15.44 2.09 3.02
CA GLN A 50 14.78 2.10 4.33
C GLN A 50 14.21 0.72 4.73
N ASP A 51 14.72 -0.37 4.12
CA ASP A 51 14.28 -1.77 4.34
C ASP A 51 12.81 -2.03 3.92
N PHE A 52 12.27 -1.24 2.98
CA PHE A 52 11.01 -1.59 2.31
C PHE A 52 11.22 -2.64 1.23
N LEU A 53 10.13 -3.31 0.82
CA LEU A 53 10.13 -4.16 -0.38
C LEU A 53 10.60 -3.35 -1.61
N GLU A 54 11.10 -4.03 -2.64
CA GLU A 54 11.44 -3.42 -3.93
C GLU A 54 10.15 -3.04 -4.67
N PRO A 55 9.85 -1.73 -4.85
CA PRO A 55 8.69 -1.30 -5.60
C PRO A 55 8.98 -1.35 -7.10
N THR A 56 7.98 -1.75 -7.88
CA THR A 56 8.00 -1.67 -9.33
C THR A 56 7.36 -0.35 -9.77
N VAL A 57 8.06 0.39 -10.63
CA VAL A 57 7.51 1.60 -11.26
C VAL A 57 6.66 1.18 -12.44
N GLU A 58 5.37 1.55 -12.42
CA GLU A 58 4.44 1.21 -13.50
C GLU A 58 3.77 2.48 -14.06
N PRO A 59 3.66 2.61 -15.39
CA PRO A 59 2.88 3.66 -16.02
C PRO A 59 1.38 3.39 -15.87
N ILE A 60 0.61 4.40 -15.51
CA ILE A 60 -0.84 4.37 -15.41
C ILE A 60 -1.44 5.67 -15.94
N ASP A 61 -2.66 5.64 -16.48
CA ASP A 61 -3.32 6.88 -16.84
C ASP A 61 -3.72 7.68 -15.59
N GLU A 62 -3.48 8.99 -15.62
CA GLU A 62 -3.74 9.89 -14.51
C GLU A 62 -5.23 9.88 -14.08
N GLU A 63 -6.17 9.74 -15.01
CA GLU A 63 -7.59 9.68 -14.70
C GLU A 63 -7.97 8.37 -14.01
N GLU A 64 -7.33 7.27 -14.42
CA GLU A 64 -7.51 5.95 -13.81
C GLU A 64 -7.01 5.94 -12.37
N ILE A 65 -5.79 6.44 -12.12
CA ILE A 65 -5.27 6.45 -10.75
C ILE A 65 -6.08 7.37 -9.82
N LYS A 66 -6.56 8.51 -10.32
CA LYS A 66 -7.48 9.39 -9.56
C LYS A 66 -8.79 8.69 -9.21
N ALA A 67 -9.33 7.90 -10.14
CA ALA A 67 -10.54 7.12 -9.89
C ALA A 67 -10.31 6.04 -8.82
N ILE A 68 -9.16 5.34 -8.85
CA ILE A 68 -8.77 4.36 -7.83
C ILE A 68 -8.64 5.06 -6.47
N CYS A 69 -7.92 6.18 -6.39
CA CYS A 69 -7.74 6.94 -5.16
C CYS A 69 -9.09 7.37 -4.57
N SER A 70 -9.99 7.90 -5.40
CA SER A 70 -11.32 8.33 -4.98
C SER A 70 -12.20 7.17 -4.48
N GLN A 71 -12.10 5.98 -5.06
CA GLN A 71 -12.88 4.81 -4.65
C GLN A 71 -12.37 4.19 -3.35
N SER A 72 -11.05 4.22 -3.16
CA SER A 72 -10.37 3.66 -1.99
C SER A 72 -10.26 4.64 -0.82
N GLY A 73 -10.67 5.90 -1.00
CA GLY A 73 -10.55 6.95 0.03
C GLY A 73 -9.11 7.41 0.26
N LEU A 74 -8.23 7.19 -0.72
CA LEU A 74 -6.84 7.63 -0.70
C LEU A 74 -6.71 9.03 -1.31
N GLY A 75 -5.75 9.79 -0.80
CA GLY A 75 -5.33 11.04 -1.43
C GLY A 75 -4.49 10.77 -2.69
N TYR A 76 -4.37 11.79 -3.51
CA TYR A 76 -3.56 11.78 -4.74
C TYR A 76 -2.59 12.97 -4.71
N LYS A 77 -1.31 12.70 -4.90
CA LYS A 77 -0.26 13.73 -5.00
C LYS A 77 0.48 13.59 -6.32
N PHE A 78 0.32 14.60 -7.17
CA PHE A 78 1.09 14.72 -8.42
C PHE A 78 2.48 15.30 -8.14
N VAL A 79 3.51 14.70 -8.72
CA VAL A 79 4.91 15.11 -8.62
C VAL A 79 5.41 15.49 -10.02
N PRO A 80 5.58 16.80 -10.30
CA PRO A 80 6.11 17.27 -11.57
C PRO A 80 7.53 16.79 -11.84
N GLU A 81 7.91 16.74 -13.12
CA GLU A 81 9.26 16.37 -13.54
C GLU A 81 10.34 17.23 -12.84
N GLY A 82 11.38 16.57 -12.33
CA GLY A 82 12.52 17.18 -11.66
C GLY A 82 12.25 17.57 -10.20
N GLN A 83 11.05 17.30 -9.67
CA GLN A 83 10.78 17.52 -8.26
C GLN A 83 11.38 16.41 -7.39
N LEU A 84 12.18 16.83 -6.40
CA LEU A 84 12.82 15.91 -5.48
C LEU A 84 11.88 15.60 -4.30
N GLU A 85 11.21 14.46 -4.37
CA GLU A 85 10.47 13.88 -3.24
C GLU A 85 11.41 13.00 -2.42
N ILE A 86 11.34 13.12 -1.10
CA ILE A 86 12.10 12.29 -0.14
C ILE A 86 11.06 11.57 0.72
N PRO A 87 11.12 10.22 0.79
CA PRO A 87 10.26 9.48 1.70
C PRO A 87 10.52 9.90 3.16
N PRO A 88 9.48 9.94 4.02
CA PRO A 88 9.65 10.25 5.43
C PRO A 88 10.46 9.16 6.13
N GLU A 89 11.33 9.53 7.08
CA GLU A 89 12.21 8.59 7.82
C GLU A 89 11.47 7.62 8.76
N GLN A 90 10.14 7.72 8.85
CA GLN A 90 9.33 6.83 9.69
C GLN A 90 8.84 5.62 8.88
N ASN A 91 9.48 4.49 9.11
CA ASN A 91 8.99 3.17 8.72
C ASN A 91 7.67 2.89 9.46
N MET A 92 6.53 3.21 8.85
CA MET A 92 5.29 2.56 9.25
C MET A 92 5.39 1.11 8.73
N ASP A 93 5.37 0.14 9.65
CA ASP A 93 5.49 -1.29 9.35
C ASP A 93 4.70 -1.65 8.09
N ALA A 94 5.37 -2.29 7.13
CA ALA A 94 4.93 -2.54 5.75
C ALA A 94 3.73 -3.50 5.58
N THR A 95 2.78 -3.52 6.53
CA THR A 95 1.71 -4.51 6.59
C THR A 95 0.40 -3.92 7.12
N LEU A 96 -0.15 -2.92 6.44
CA LEU A 96 -1.58 -2.58 6.56
C LEU A 96 -2.20 -2.45 5.18
N TRP A 97 -2.07 -3.53 4.41
CA TRP A 97 -2.95 -3.80 3.28
C TRP A 97 -4.38 -3.95 3.83
N GLN A 98 -5.19 -2.90 3.69
CA GLN A 98 -6.62 -3.01 3.97
C GLN A 98 -7.28 -3.70 2.79
N GLU A 99 -7.25 -5.03 2.81
CA GLU A 99 -8.25 -5.81 2.10
C GLU A 99 -9.60 -5.58 2.80
N ASN A 100 -10.33 -4.54 2.41
CA ASN A 100 -11.70 -4.30 2.88
C ASN A 100 -12.56 -3.71 1.76
N GLN A 101 -12.82 -4.55 0.75
CA GLN A 101 -14.05 -4.43 -0.05
C GLN A 101 -15.05 -5.54 0.34
N LYS A 102 -15.69 -5.40 1.51
CA LYS A 102 -17.13 -5.63 1.74
C LYS A 102 -17.51 -5.41 3.22
N PRO A 103 -18.57 -4.64 3.54
CA PRO A 103 -19.18 -4.71 4.85
C PRO A 103 -19.99 -6.01 4.96
N GLU A 104 -19.45 -7.03 5.61
CA GLU A 104 -20.25 -8.18 6.06
C GLU A 104 -20.94 -7.85 7.41
N PRO A 105 -22.20 -8.26 7.59
CA PRO A 105 -23.01 -7.87 8.74
C PRO A 105 -22.56 -8.60 10.01
N ALA A 106 -22.75 -7.93 11.15
CA ALA A 106 -22.29 -8.31 12.47
C ALA A 106 -22.70 -9.73 12.98
N GLY A 107 -21.73 -10.42 13.62
CA GLY A 107 -21.92 -11.31 14.78
C GLY A 107 -21.08 -12.61 14.77
N PRO A 108 -20.86 -13.31 15.92
CA PRO A 108 -20.67 -12.88 17.32
C PRO A 108 -19.29 -13.44 17.87
N PRO A 109 -18.92 -13.43 19.19
CA PRO A 109 -17.56 -13.10 19.64
C PRO A 109 -16.60 -14.26 20.00
N GLN A 110 -15.31 -14.03 19.72
CA GLN A 110 -14.03 -14.36 20.41
C GLN A 110 -13.78 -15.55 21.38
N ASP A 111 -14.63 -16.57 21.55
CA ASP A 111 -14.40 -17.58 22.61
C ASP A 111 -13.77 -18.94 22.24
N ASN A 112 -13.17 -19.14 21.05
CA ASN A 112 -12.77 -20.50 20.60
C ASN A 112 -11.28 -20.74 20.29
N LEU A 113 -10.35 -20.06 20.97
CA LEU A 113 -8.92 -20.44 20.86
C LEU A 113 -8.59 -21.76 21.59
N ASP A 114 -9.27 -22.05 22.71
CA ASP A 114 -9.03 -23.26 23.51
C ASP A 114 -9.60 -24.53 22.86
N ASP A 115 -10.69 -24.39 22.08
CA ASP A 115 -11.28 -25.53 21.37
C ASP A 115 -10.46 -25.94 20.15
N ILE A 116 -9.88 -24.98 19.44
CA ILE A 116 -8.94 -25.24 18.33
C ILE A 116 -7.69 -25.97 18.86
N ARG A 117 -7.17 -25.57 20.03
CA ARG A 117 -6.01 -26.23 20.65
C ARG A 117 -6.28 -27.70 20.98
N ARG A 118 -7.46 -27.99 21.54
CA ARG A 118 -7.87 -29.34 21.92
C ARG A 118 -8.09 -30.25 20.70
N GLN A 119 -8.51 -29.69 19.57
CA GLN A 119 -8.75 -30.44 18.34
C GLN A 119 -7.45 -30.87 17.65
N LEU A 120 -6.39 -30.06 17.75
CA LEU A 120 -5.08 -30.36 17.17
C LEU A 120 -4.30 -31.43 17.94
N GLU A 121 -4.42 -31.48 19.27
CA GLU A 121 -3.78 -32.53 20.10
C GLU A 121 -4.32 -33.94 19.79
N ARG A 122 -5.57 -34.04 19.31
CA ARG A 122 -6.24 -35.30 18.96
C ARG A 122 -5.84 -35.88 17.60
N LEU A 123 -5.11 -35.11 16.78
CA LEU A 123 -4.63 -35.52 15.46
C LEU A 123 -3.18 -36.05 15.50
N LEU A 124 -2.52 -35.96 16.66
CA LEU A 124 -1.14 -36.40 16.89
C LEU A 124 -1.04 -37.66 17.77
N GLU A 125 -2.18 -38.28 18.14
CA GLU A 125 -2.26 -39.62 18.75
C GLU A 125 -2.73 -40.68 17.74
#